data_AF-A0A7J9W6Z6-F1
#
_entry.id   AF-A0A7J9W6Z6-F1
#
_cell.length_a   1.000
_cell.length_b   1.000
_cell.length_c   1.000
_cell.angle_alpha   90.00
_cell.angle_beta   90.00
_cell.angle_gamma   90.00
#
_symmetry.space_group_name_H-M   'P 1'
#
loop_
_entity.id
_entity.type
_entity.pdbx_description
1 polymer ?
#
loop_
_entity_poly.entity_id
_entity_poly.type
_entity_poly.pdbx_seq_one_letter_code
_entity_poly.pdbx_strand_id
1 'polypeptide(L)'
;MTAAALTVGCAGQSPGGGTVDEQQATLAARPTIDEMTAQYEQMQAELRQRLVDEIGVTEWVKISELSGSGCGDFSDVPTAESRRLASWGSEGNLPDDRWPQAQAIATEVTGDYGFAPPETIVDRPGSHRIVGTDQYGATYEFGTINNTSIGVSTGCHRNPPGSPPP
;
A
#
# COMPACT_ATOMS: atom_id res chain seq x y z
N MET A 1 15.67 -25.79 -57.03
CA MET A 1 14.64 -25.87 -55.97
C MET A 1 15.35 -25.64 -54.65
N THR A 2 15.28 -24.42 -54.13
CA THR A 2 15.99 -24.03 -52.89
C THR A 2 14.93 -23.85 -51.81
N ALA A 3 14.89 -24.77 -50.86
CA ALA A 3 14.01 -24.71 -49.70
C ALA A 3 14.60 -23.73 -48.69
N ALA A 4 13.87 -22.65 -48.39
CA ALA A 4 14.19 -21.74 -47.30
C ALA A 4 13.46 -22.23 -46.04
N ALA A 5 14.25 -22.60 -45.02
CA ALA A 5 13.75 -23.03 -43.73
C ALA A 5 13.25 -21.82 -42.93
N LEU A 6 12.02 -21.96 -42.40
CA LEU A 6 11.36 -21.04 -41.50
C LEU A 6 12.10 -20.99 -40.16
N THR A 7 12.58 -19.83 -39.75
CA THR A 7 12.94 -19.55 -38.35
C THR A 7 11.78 -18.80 -37.70
N VAL A 8 10.83 -19.56 -37.15
CA VAL A 8 9.87 -19.03 -36.18
C VAL A 8 10.65 -18.84 -34.88
N GLY A 9 11.10 -17.62 -34.63
CA GLY A 9 11.61 -17.23 -33.32
C GLY A 9 10.45 -17.23 -32.33
N CYS A 10 10.49 -18.11 -31.33
CA CYS A 10 9.60 -18.07 -30.19
C CYS A 10 9.94 -16.81 -29.37
N ALA A 11 9.23 -15.71 -29.63
CA ALA A 11 9.11 -14.63 -28.66
C ALA A 11 8.24 -15.17 -27.51
N GLY A 12 8.89 -15.65 -26.46
CA GLY A 12 8.25 -16.01 -25.21
C GLY A 12 7.68 -14.75 -24.58
N GLN A 13 6.41 -14.47 -24.84
CA GLN A 13 5.67 -13.46 -24.12
C GLN A 13 5.34 -14.04 -22.75
N SER A 14 6.16 -13.72 -21.75
CA SER A 14 5.80 -13.98 -20.36
C SER A 14 4.49 -13.25 -20.04
N PRO A 15 3.50 -13.94 -19.46
CA PRO A 15 2.26 -13.30 -19.06
C PRO A 15 2.52 -12.53 -17.76
N GLY A 16 2.91 -11.26 -17.89
CA GLY A 16 3.09 -10.35 -16.75
C GLY A 16 4.15 -9.30 -17.00
N GLY A 17 3.75 -8.15 -17.56
CA GLY A 17 4.51 -6.89 -17.48
C GLY A 17 5.80 -6.80 -18.31
N GLY A 18 5.71 -6.34 -19.56
CA GLY A 18 6.83 -5.77 -20.30
C GLY A 18 8.11 -6.61 -20.44
N THR A 19 9.15 -6.00 -20.99
CA THR A 19 10.52 -6.54 -20.97
C THR A 19 11.23 -6.19 -19.66
N VAL A 20 12.35 -6.86 -19.35
CA VAL A 20 13.17 -6.54 -18.16
C VAL A 20 13.56 -5.05 -18.13
N ASP A 21 13.96 -4.49 -19.28
CA ASP A 21 14.34 -3.08 -19.39
C ASP A 21 13.15 -2.15 -19.10
N GLU A 22 11.94 -2.50 -19.54
CA GLU A 22 10.72 -1.74 -19.27
C GLU A 22 10.33 -1.80 -17.79
N GLN A 23 10.43 -2.97 -17.15
CA GLN A 23 10.20 -3.13 -15.71
C GLN A 23 11.21 -2.32 -14.89
N GLN A 24 12.50 -2.39 -15.25
CA GLN A 24 13.55 -1.60 -14.61
C GLN A 24 13.32 -0.09 -14.78
N ALA A 25 13.00 0.36 -15.98
CA ALA A 25 12.71 1.77 -16.24
C ALA A 25 11.49 2.26 -15.45
N THR A 26 10.45 1.43 -15.36
CA THR A 26 9.24 1.74 -14.58
C THR A 26 9.57 1.91 -13.10
N LEU A 27 10.33 0.98 -12.50
CA LEU A 27 10.71 1.08 -11.09
C LEU A 27 11.71 2.20 -10.82
N ALA A 28 12.61 2.49 -11.77
CA ALA A 28 13.56 3.60 -11.65
C ALA A 28 12.89 4.99 -11.65
N ALA A 29 11.67 5.09 -12.19
CA ALA A 29 10.87 6.30 -12.18
C ALA A 29 10.01 6.48 -10.91
N ARG A 30 9.96 5.48 -10.02
CA ARG A 30 9.24 5.54 -8.74
C ARG A 30 10.20 5.95 -7.62
N PRO A 31 9.69 6.54 -6.52
CA PRO A 31 10.46 6.64 -5.29
C PRO A 31 10.91 5.24 -4.83
N THR A 32 11.99 5.18 -4.06
CA THR A 32 12.48 3.93 -3.47
C THR A 32 11.50 3.39 -2.43
N ILE A 33 11.62 2.10 -2.12
CA ILE A 33 10.78 1.47 -1.10
C ILE A 33 10.96 2.13 0.28
N ASP A 34 12.17 2.60 0.61
CA ASP A 34 12.47 3.25 1.89
C ASP A 34 11.84 4.65 1.97
N GLU A 35 11.90 5.43 0.89
CA GLU A 35 11.24 6.74 0.80
C GLU A 35 9.72 6.60 0.98
N MET A 36 9.09 5.64 0.28
CA MET A 36 7.66 5.41 0.43
C MET A 36 7.29 4.86 1.80
N THR A 37 8.13 4.00 2.39
CA THR A 37 7.93 3.52 3.77
C THR A 37 7.91 4.70 4.74
N ALA A 38 8.94 5.55 4.70
CA ALA A 38 9.03 6.71 5.59
C ALA A 38 7.87 7.70 5.39
N GLN A 39 7.46 7.93 4.14
CA GLN A 39 6.32 8.79 3.83
C GLN A 39 5.01 8.25 4.42
N TYR A 40 4.73 6.96 4.28
CA TYR A 40 3.50 6.38 4.82
C TYR A 40 3.53 6.15 6.34
N GLU A 41 4.71 5.99 6.96
CA GLU A 41 4.84 6.02 8.42
C GLU A 41 4.47 7.40 8.98
N GLN A 42 4.85 8.49 8.30
CA GLN A 42 4.43 9.84 8.65
C GLN A 42 2.91 10.01 8.51
N MET A 43 2.33 9.55 7.40
CA MET A 43 0.89 9.54 7.18
C MET A 43 0.14 8.80 8.30
N GLN A 44 0.61 7.60 8.71
CA GLN A 44 0.01 6.85 9.81
C GLN A 44 0.14 7.57 11.16
N ALA A 45 1.26 8.26 11.40
CA ALA A 45 1.44 9.04 12.62
C ALA A 45 0.48 10.24 12.67
N GLU A 46 0.36 10.97 11.56
CA GLU A 46 -0.55 12.10 11.43
C GLU A 46 -2.02 11.70 11.58
N LEU A 47 -2.43 10.61 10.90
CA LEU A 47 -3.79 10.09 11.02
C LEU A 47 -4.12 9.70 12.46
N ARG A 48 -3.22 8.98 13.14
CA ARG A 48 -3.43 8.62 14.56
C ARG A 48 -3.51 9.85 15.45
N GLN A 49 -2.65 10.85 15.22
CA GLN A 49 -2.66 12.08 16.00
C GLN A 49 -3.99 12.83 15.86
N ARG A 50 -4.51 12.99 14.63
CA ARG A 50 -5.80 13.63 14.41
C ARG A 50 -6.97 12.83 14.99
N LEU A 51 -6.93 11.50 14.91
CA LEU A 51 -7.93 10.64 15.55
C LEU A 51 -7.89 10.75 17.10
N VAL A 52 -6.71 10.95 17.70
CA VAL A 52 -6.61 11.27 19.13
C VAL A 52 -7.25 12.62 19.42
N ASP A 53 -6.82 13.67 18.73
CA ASP A 53 -7.16 15.06 19.08
C ASP A 53 -8.62 15.42 18.78
N GLU A 54 -9.16 14.91 17.66
CA GLU A 54 -10.48 15.31 17.16
C GLU A 54 -11.58 14.28 17.45
N ILE A 55 -11.19 13.00 17.58
CA ILE A 55 -12.13 11.90 17.79
C ILE A 55 -12.09 11.35 19.22
N GLY A 56 -10.90 11.31 19.83
CA GLY A 56 -10.66 10.71 21.14
C GLY A 56 -10.23 9.24 21.08
N VAL A 57 -9.76 8.74 19.93
CA VAL A 57 -9.24 7.38 19.79
C VAL A 57 -7.82 7.34 20.36
N THR A 58 -7.62 6.69 21.50
CA THR A 58 -6.36 6.71 22.27
C THR A 58 -5.66 5.35 22.28
N GLU A 59 -4.52 5.24 22.95
CA GLU A 59 -3.84 3.94 23.18
C GLU A 59 -3.49 3.14 21.91
N TRP A 60 -3.09 3.83 20.84
CA TRP A 60 -2.60 3.18 19.62
C TRP A 60 -1.36 2.32 19.89
N VAL A 61 -1.49 1.01 19.67
CA VAL A 61 -0.40 0.04 19.74
C VAL A 61 -0.11 -0.56 18.38
N LYS A 62 1.13 -0.99 18.18
CA LYS A 62 1.50 -1.78 17.02
C LYS A 62 0.90 -3.18 17.14
N ILE A 63 0.16 -3.62 16.12
CA ILE A 63 -0.51 -4.94 16.08
C ILE A 63 0.07 -5.87 15.03
N SER A 64 0.93 -5.37 14.14
CA SER A 64 1.77 -6.17 13.25
C SER A 64 3.10 -5.47 13.00
N GLU A 65 4.13 -6.25 12.73
CA GLU A 65 5.42 -5.71 12.30
C GLU A 65 5.41 -5.38 10.80
N LEU A 66 6.43 -4.61 10.39
CA LEU A 66 6.74 -4.40 8.98
C LEU A 66 7.20 -5.72 8.35
N SER A 67 6.75 -5.97 7.12
CA SER A 67 7.19 -7.12 6.32
C SER A 67 7.33 -6.74 4.86
N GLY A 68 8.35 -7.27 4.18
CA GLY A 68 8.57 -7.11 2.75
C GLY A 68 8.19 -8.35 1.94
N SER A 69 7.97 -8.17 0.65
CA SER A 69 7.83 -9.27 -0.32
C SER A 69 8.27 -8.84 -1.71
N GLY A 70 8.73 -9.80 -2.52
CA GLY A 70 8.98 -9.57 -3.94
C GLY A 70 7.70 -9.26 -4.72
N CYS A 71 7.87 -8.61 -5.86
CA CYS A 71 6.76 -8.15 -6.70
C CYS A 71 6.49 -9.06 -7.89
N GLY A 72 5.29 -9.66 -7.96
CA GLY A 72 4.89 -10.52 -9.09
C GLY A 72 4.87 -9.80 -10.44
N ASP A 73 4.32 -8.58 -10.47
CA ASP A 73 4.26 -7.74 -11.68
C ASP A 73 5.64 -7.23 -12.15
N PHE A 74 6.67 -7.41 -11.31
CA PHE A 74 8.07 -7.03 -11.58
C PHE A 74 9.01 -8.22 -11.32
N SER A 75 8.56 -9.44 -11.62
CA SER A 75 9.27 -10.67 -11.25
C SER A 75 10.64 -10.83 -11.90
N ASP A 76 10.93 -10.11 -12.99
CA ASP A 76 12.24 -10.10 -13.66
C ASP A 76 13.22 -9.08 -13.05
N VAL A 77 12.78 -8.29 -12.06
CA VAL A 77 13.62 -7.32 -11.34
C VAL A 77 13.81 -7.78 -9.89
N PRO A 78 14.95 -8.42 -9.54
CA PRO A 78 15.18 -8.97 -8.20
C PRO A 78 15.16 -7.95 -7.05
N THR A 79 15.28 -6.66 -7.38
CA THR A 79 15.23 -5.56 -6.40
C THR A 79 13.83 -4.95 -6.27
N ALA A 80 12.83 -5.50 -6.94
CA ALA A 80 11.45 -5.04 -6.80
C ALA A 80 10.83 -5.59 -5.52
N GLU A 81 10.35 -4.68 -4.68
CA GLU A 81 9.81 -4.99 -3.37
C GLU A 81 8.54 -4.18 -3.10
N SER A 82 7.59 -4.79 -2.42
CA SER A 82 6.51 -4.11 -1.71
C SER A 82 6.61 -4.41 -0.23
N ARG A 83 6.10 -3.49 0.60
CA ARG A 83 6.09 -3.64 2.05
C ARG A 83 4.69 -3.48 2.60
N ARG A 84 4.34 -4.33 3.55
CA ARG A 84 3.28 -4.05 4.52
C ARG A 84 3.93 -3.35 5.69
N LEU A 85 3.51 -2.12 5.95
CA LEU A 85 3.99 -1.37 7.12
C LEU A 85 3.44 -1.99 8.41
N ALA A 86 4.05 -1.61 9.52
CA ALA A 86 3.47 -1.90 10.83
C ALA A 86 2.02 -1.39 10.88
N SER A 87 1.10 -2.28 11.26
CA SER A 87 -0.31 -1.91 11.44
C SER A 87 -0.52 -1.43 12.87
N TRP A 88 -1.44 -0.49 13.04
CA TRP A 88 -1.77 0.11 14.33
C TRP A 88 -3.20 -0.21 14.72
N GLY A 89 -3.42 -0.48 16.00
CA GLY A 89 -4.73 -0.73 16.57
C GLY A 89 -4.94 0.06 17.86
N SER A 90 -6.16 0.54 18.06
CA SER A 90 -6.69 1.03 19.33
C SER A 90 -7.76 0.06 19.79
N GLU A 91 -7.76 -0.30 21.08
CA GLU A 91 -8.84 -1.08 21.66
C GLU A 91 -10.16 -0.32 21.56
N GLY A 92 -11.24 -1.04 21.27
CA GLY A 92 -12.59 -0.49 21.25
C GLY A 92 -13.11 -0.10 19.87
N ASN A 93 -14.43 -0.12 19.77
CA ASN A 93 -15.17 0.30 18.59
C ASN A 93 -15.32 1.82 18.55
N LEU A 94 -15.08 2.43 17.39
CA LEU A 94 -15.52 3.79 17.14
C LEU A 94 -17.06 3.84 16.97
N PRO A 95 -17.79 4.63 17.77
CA PRO A 95 -19.24 4.76 17.66
C PRO A 95 -19.70 5.25 16.27
N ASP A 96 -20.89 4.78 15.84
CA ASP A 96 -21.45 5.07 14.51
C ASP A 96 -21.61 6.57 14.23
N ASP A 97 -21.94 7.38 15.24
CA ASP A 97 -22.10 8.83 15.11
C ASP A 97 -20.76 9.57 14.96
N ARG A 98 -19.65 8.95 15.34
CA ARG A 98 -18.28 9.48 15.19
C ARG A 98 -17.62 9.02 13.90
N TRP A 99 -18.08 7.92 13.31
CA TRP A 99 -17.50 7.35 12.08
C TRP A 99 -17.40 8.34 10.91
N PRO A 100 -18.43 9.14 10.56
CA PRO A 100 -18.32 10.07 9.44
C PRO A 100 -17.17 11.09 9.59
N GLN A 101 -16.93 11.58 10.81
CA GLN A 101 -15.83 12.51 11.07
C GLN A 101 -14.47 11.80 10.95
N ALA A 102 -14.34 10.59 11.49
CA ALA A 102 -13.10 9.81 11.38
C ALA A 102 -12.77 9.43 9.93
N GLN A 103 -13.79 9.07 9.12
CA GLN A 103 -13.63 8.83 7.69
C GLN A 103 -13.18 10.09 6.94
N ALA A 104 -13.71 11.26 7.30
CA ALA A 104 -13.28 12.53 6.70
C ALA A 104 -11.81 12.84 7.02
N ILE A 105 -11.39 12.67 8.27
CA ILE A 105 -9.98 12.82 8.70
C ILE A 105 -9.09 11.85 7.91
N ALA A 106 -9.46 10.57 7.84
CA ALA A 106 -8.70 9.57 7.10
C ALA A 106 -8.57 9.95 5.62
N THR A 107 -9.66 10.38 4.99
CA THR A 107 -9.68 10.78 3.58
C THR A 107 -8.78 11.99 3.33
N GLU A 108 -8.87 13.02 4.16
CA GLU A 108 -8.04 14.23 4.05
C GLU A 108 -6.56 13.90 4.22
N VAL A 109 -6.18 13.25 5.32
CA VAL A 109 -4.78 12.89 5.59
C VAL A 109 -4.24 12.01 4.48
N THR A 110 -4.94 10.95 4.05
CA THR A 110 -4.41 10.09 2.99
C THR A 110 -4.34 10.79 1.63
N GLY A 111 -5.25 11.75 1.37
CA GLY A 111 -5.26 12.55 0.15
C GLY A 111 -4.00 13.42 0.01
N ASP A 112 -3.53 14.02 1.10
CA ASP A 112 -2.29 14.80 1.13
C ASP A 112 -1.04 13.97 0.82
N TYR A 113 -1.15 12.63 0.94
CA TYR A 113 -0.08 11.68 0.64
C TYR A 113 -0.29 10.97 -0.71
N GLY A 114 -1.23 11.46 -1.54
CA GLY A 114 -1.42 11.02 -2.91
C GLY A 114 -2.37 9.83 -3.11
N PHE A 115 -3.09 9.40 -2.07
CA PHE A 115 -4.15 8.43 -2.23
C PHE A 115 -5.39 9.06 -2.89
N ALA A 116 -6.04 8.28 -3.75
CA ALA A 116 -7.35 8.65 -4.29
C ALA A 116 -8.43 8.59 -3.18
N PRO A 117 -9.61 9.21 -3.40
CA PRO A 117 -10.75 9.05 -2.50
C PRO A 117 -11.05 7.57 -2.25
N PRO A 118 -11.28 7.15 -0.99
CA PRO A 118 -11.42 5.74 -0.66
C PRO A 118 -12.78 5.16 -1.06
N GLU A 119 -12.79 3.84 -1.22
CA GLU A 119 -14.00 3.04 -1.32
C GLU A 119 -14.48 2.60 0.05
N THR A 120 -15.79 2.69 0.29
CA THR A 120 -16.43 2.09 1.46
C THR A 120 -16.63 0.60 1.24
N ILE A 121 -15.93 -0.22 2.02
CA ILE A 121 -15.99 -1.69 1.93
C ILE A 121 -17.04 -2.25 2.90
N VAL A 122 -17.18 -1.64 4.07
CA VAL A 122 -18.18 -2.02 5.08
C VAL A 122 -18.79 -0.75 5.66
N ASP A 123 -20.12 -0.71 5.71
CA ASP A 123 -20.90 0.34 6.38
C ASP A 123 -22.18 -0.28 6.97
N ARG A 124 -22.13 -0.55 8.28
CA ARG A 124 -23.27 -1.05 9.06
C ARG A 124 -23.05 -0.74 10.54
N PRO A 125 -24.10 -0.75 11.37
CA PRO A 125 -23.97 -0.42 12.78
C PRO A 125 -22.86 -1.20 13.49
N GLY A 126 -21.96 -0.49 14.15
CA GLY A 126 -20.80 -1.01 14.87
C GLY A 126 -19.67 -1.59 14.02
N SER A 127 -19.73 -1.48 12.68
CA SER A 127 -18.69 -2.01 11.79
C SER A 127 -18.54 -1.19 10.52
N HIS A 128 -17.38 -0.55 10.39
CA HIS A 128 -17.08 0.33 9.27
C HIS A 128 -15.69 0.09 8.72
N ARG A 129 -15.51 0.22 7.40
CA ARG A 129 -14.21 0.08 6.75
C ARG A 129 -14.17 0.83 5.44
N ILE A 130 -13.07 1.55 5.25
CA ILE A 130 -12.68 2.15 3.97
C ILE A 130 -11.32 1.61 3.53
N VAL A 131 -11.14 1.55 2.21
CA VAL A 131 -9.87 1.21 1.57
C VAL A 131 -9.59 2.23 0.47
N GLY A 132 -8.37 2.77 0.44
CA GLY A 132 -7.93 3.65 -0.64
C GLY A 132 -6.68 3.14 -1.32
N THR A 133 -6.43 3.64 -2.53
CA THR A 133 -5.28 3.27 -3.35
C THR A 133 -4.56 4.50 -3.89
N ASP A 134 -3.26 4.39 -4.14
CA ASP A 134 -2.47 5.44 -4.78
C ASP A 134 -2.09 5.08 -6.22
N GLN A 135 -1.38 5.98 -6.90
CA GLN A 135 -0.94 5.78 -8.29
C GLN A 135 0.10 4.65 -8.48
N TYR A 136 0.76 4.20 -7.42
CA TYR A 136 1.78 3.13 -7.47
C TYR A 136 1.23 1.76 -7.10
N GLY A 137 -0.04 1.70 -6.68
CA GLY A 137 -0.72 0.49 -6.21
C GLY A 137 -0.56 0.26 -4.70
N ALA A 138 -0.11 1.26 -3.94
CA ALA A 138 -0.19 1.24 -2.49
C ALA A 138 -1.65 1.19 -2.05
N THR A 139 -1.90 0.58 -0.90
CA THR A 139 -3.23 0.49 -0.30
C THR A 139 -3.19 0.91 1.16
N TYR A 140 -4.24 1.59 1.61
CA TYR A 140 -4.50 1.75 3.04
C TYR A 140 -5.85 1.17 3.41
N GLU A 141 -5.96 0.70 4.64
CA GLU A 141 -7.20 0.27 5.25
C GLU A 141 -7.38 1.02 6.57
N PHE A 142 -8.55 1.63 6.74
CA PHE A 142 -8.98 2.21 8.01
C PHE A 142 -10.37 1.68 8.35
N GLY A 143 -10.57 1.23 9.57
CA GLY A 143 -11.86 0.70 9.98
C GLY A 143 -11.98 0.42 11.45
N THR A 144 -13.21 0.07 11.84
CA THR A 144 -13.58 -0.29 13.20
C THR A 144 -14.53 -1.49 13.21
N ILE A 145 -14.31 -2.40 14.16
CA ILE A 145 -15.31 -3.39 14.59
C ILE A 145 -15.17 -3.59 16.09
N ASN A 146 -14.38 -4.55 16.57
CA ASN A 146 -14.06 -4.65 18.00
C ASN A 146 -12.96 -3.67 18.41
N ASN A 147 -12.07 -3.36 17.46
CA ASN A 147 -10.95 -2.43 17.59
C ASN A 147 -10.97 -1.48 16.39
N THR A 148 -10.40 -0.30 16.56
CA THR A 148 -10.12 0.64 15.47
C THR A 148 -8.71 0.38 14.95
N SER A 149 -8.51 0.21 13.64
CA SER A 149 -7.20 -0.12 13.09
C SER A 149 -6.84 0.63 11.81
N ILE A 150 -5.54 0.81 11.60
CA ILE A 150 -4.93 1.38 10.41
C ILE A 150 -3.89 0.40 9.87
N GLY A 151 -3.98 0.06 8.60
CA GLY A 151 -2.99 -0.72 7.86
C GLY A 151 -2.59 -0.02 6.57
N VAL A 152 -1.32 -0.11 6.18
CA VAL A 152 -0.82 0.43 4.91
C VAL A 152 0.12 -0.57 4.28
N SER A 153 -0.02 -0.77 2.97
CA SER A 153 0.92 -1.48 2.12
C SER A 153 1.40 -0.55 1.02
N THR A 154 2.69 -0.57 0.71
CA THR A 154 3.22 0.14 -0.46
C THR A 154 2.82 -0.55 -1.76
N GLY A 155 2.95 0.17 -2.87
CA GLY A 155 3.08 -0.45 -4.18
C GLY A 155 4.43 -1.16 -4.34
N CYS A 156 4.74 -1.54 -5.57
CA CYS A 156 6.06 -2.07 -5.90
C CYS A 156 7.06 -0.94 -6.19
N HIS A 157 8.18 -0.97 -5.48
CA HIS A 157 9.26 0.00 -5.57
C HIS A 157 10.61 -0.71 -5.63
N ARG A 158 11.66 0.05 -5.99
CA ARG A 158 13.02 -0.47 -5.96
C ARG A 158 13.56 -0.47 -4.54
N ASN A 159 14.08 -1.61 -4.11
CA ASN A 159 14.92 -1.74 -2.94
C ASN A 159 16.34 -1.26 -3.26
N PRO A 160 16.93 -0.33 -2.46
CA PRO A 160 18.28 0.15 -2.70
C PRO A 160 19.33 -0.97 -2.78
N PRO A 161 20.39 -0.79 -3.59
CA PRO A 161 21.50 -1.74 -3.64
C PRO A 161 22.13 -1.95 -2.25
N GLY A 162 22.33 -3.22 -1.87
CA GLY A 162 22.95 -3.59 -0.58
C GLY A 162 21.97 -3.80 0.57
N SER A 163 20.69 -3.49 0.38
CA SER A 163 19.64 -3.91 1.31
C SER A 163 19.44 -5.43 1.31
N PRO A 164 19.00 -6.03 2.42
CA PRO A 164 18.60 -7.44 2.44
C PRO A 164 17.50 -7.70 1.38
N PRO A 165 17.51 -8.87 0.72
CA PRO A 165 16.36 -9.27 -0.09
C PRO A 165 15.11 -9.38 0.78
N PRO A 166 13.92 -9.13 0.21
CA PRO A 166 12.65 -9.30 0.91
C PRO A 166 12.39 -10.75 1.34
#